data_AF-A0A527GQX8-F1
#
_entry.id   AF-A0A527GQX8-F1
#
_cell.length_a   1.000
_cell.length_b   1.000
_cell.length_c   1.000
_cell.angle_alpha   90.00
_cell.angle_beta   90.00
_cell.angle_gamma   90.00
#
_symmetry.space_group_name_H-M   'P 1'
#
loop_
_entity.id
_entity.type
_entity.pdbx_description
1 polymer ?
#
loop_
_entity_poly.entity_id
_entity_poly.type
_entity_poly.pdbx_seq_one_letter_code
_entity_poly.pdbx_strand_id
1 'polypeptide(L)'
;INVELPTDEGVKRLAPEKKPEAIRLSMAKLRQKMEEKAEPTLKTRKRERFAPGGQSTQMIIGADKTSDDGILHTSARLYGSYHLRRVYYSAFSPIPDSSSSLPLLKPPLMREHRLYQADWLMRFYGFSQPEILAGSSDG
;
A
#
# COMPACT_ATOMS: atom_id res chain seq x y z
N ILE A 1 -2.34 -8.67 3.44
CA ILE A 1 -1.58 -8.35 4.69
C ILE A 1 -1.66 -6.86 4.87
N ASN A 2 -2.03 -6.35 6.05
CA ASN A 2 -2.23 -4.92 6.25
C ASN A 2 -0.93 -4.20 6.71
N VAL A 3 -0.56 -3.12 6.03
CA VAL A 3 0.59 -2.26 6.38
C VAL A 3 0.13 -1.12 7.31
N GLU A 4 -1.12 -0.67 7.18
CA GLU A 4 -1.76 0.45 7.88
C GLU A 4 -1.18 1.83 7.62
N LEU A 5 0.14 2.04 7.67
CA LEU A 5 0.74 3.37 7.55
C LEU A 5 1.80 3.42 6.45
N PRO A 6 1.95 4.56 5.74
CA PRO A 6 2.85 4.62 4.59
C PRO A 6 4.33 4.46 4.97
N THR A 7 4.71 4.90 6.17
CA THR A 7 6.11 4.94 6.59
C THR A 7 6.38 4.02 7.78
N ASP A 8 7.57 3.43 7.83
CA ASP A 8 8.01 2.60 8.96
C ASP A 8 8.03 3.41 10.27
N GLU A 9 8.38 4.70 10.21
CA GLU A 9 8.32 5.62 11.34
C GLU A 9 6.88 5.84 11.82
N GLY A 10 5.95 6.04 10.88
CA GLY A 10 4.52 6.13 11.16
C GLY A 10 4.03 4.88 11.88
N VAL A 11 4.34 3.69 11.36
CA VAL A 11 4.00 2.41 12.01
C VAL A 11 4.57 2.34 13.43
N LYS A 12 5.86 2.60 13.62
CA LYS A 12 6.49 2.53 14.96
C LYS A 12 5.86 3.49 15.97
N ARG A 13 5.44 4.67 15.52
CA ARG A 13 4.87 5.71 16.39
C ARG A 13 3.39 5.48 16.70
N LEU A 14 2.60 5.07 15.71
CA LEU A 14 1.13 5.05 15.80
C LEU A 14 0.54 3.65 15.88
N ALA A 15 1.31 2.61 15.53
CA ALA A 15 0.95 1.20 15.62
C ALA A 15 2.15 0.37 16.14
N PRO A 16 2.67 0.65 17.35
CA PRO A 16 3.90 0.04 17.89
C PRO A 16 3.80 -1.48 18.07
N GLU A 17 2.58 -2.04 18.12
CA GLU A 17 2.34 -3.48 18.13
C GLU A 17 2.70 -4.16 16.80
N LYS A 18 2.83 -3.39 15.72
CA LYS A 18 3.18 -3.87 14.38
C LYS A 18 4.66 -3.71 14.12
N LYS A 19 5.23 -4.74 13.49
CA LYS A 19 6.63 -4.77 13.05
C LYS A 19 6.70 -4.64 11.53
N PRO A 20 7.14 -3.50 10.97
CA PRO A 20 7.21 -3.29 9.52
C PRO A 20 8.00 -4.39 8.80
N GLU A 21 9.11 -4.86 9.41
CA GLU A 21 9.92 -5.95 8.86
C GLU A 21 9.17 -7.28 8.77
N ALA A 22 8.34 -7.61 9.77
CA ALA A 22 7.57 -8.85 9.77
C ALA A 22 6.45 -8.83 8.73
N ILE A 23 5.82 -7.66 8.54
CA ILE A 23 4.82 -7.42 7.50
C ILE A 23 5.44 -7.63 6.12
N ARG A 24 6.60 -6.99 5.84
CA ARG A 24 7.34 -7.14 4.59
C ARG A 24 7.78 -8.58 4.33
N LEU A 25 8.32 -9.25 5.34
CA LEU A 25 8.72 -10.65 5.23
C LEU A 25 7.53 -11.55 4.88
N SER A 26 6.37 -11.29 5.47
CA SER A 26 5.15 -12.05 5.19
C SER A 26 4.67 -11.83 3.74
N MET A 27 4.74 -10.60 3.23
CA MET A 27 4.42 -10.29 1.84
C MET A 27 5.41 -10.93 0.85
N ALA A 28 6.71 -10.92 1.18
CA ALA A 28 7.75 -11.58 0.39
C ALA A 28 7.52 -13.10 0.29
N LYS A 29 7.20 -13.75 1.43
CA LYS A 29 6.87 -15.18 1.46
C LYS A 29 5.64 -15.51 0.62
N LEU A 30 4.60 -14.67 0.67
CA LEU A 30 3.42 -14.86 -0.18
C LEU A 30 3.75 -14.69 -1.67
N ARG A 31 4.58 -13.69 -2.01
CA ARG A 31 5.05 -13.50 -3.39
C ARG A 31 5.80 -14.74 -3.88
N GLN A 32 6.75 -15.24 -3.08
CA GLN A 32 7.51 -16.43 -3.42
C GLN A 32 6.60 -17.64 -3.67
N LYS A 33 5.61 -17.88 -2.79
CA LYS A 33 4.63 -18.96 -3.00
C LYS A 33 3.78 -18.79 -4.27
N MET A 34 3.44 -17.56 -4.62
CA MET A 34 2.73 -17.26 -5.87
C MET A 34 3.60 -17.59 -7.09
N GLU A 35 4.88 -17.24 -7.04
CA GLU A 35 5.86 -17.50 -8.11
C GLU A 35 6.12 -19.00 -8.26
N GLU A 36 6.41 -19.71 -7.17
CA GLU A 36 6.64 -21.17 -7.15
C GLU A 36 5.47 -21.95 -7.75
N LYS A 37 4.24 -21.51 -7.51
CA LYS A 37 3.02 -22.17 -8.02
C LYS A 37 2.70 -21.78 -9.46
N ALA A 38 3.16 -20.62 -9.91
CA ALA A 38 3.03 -20.17 -11.29
C ALA A 38 3.96 -20.92 -12.25
N GLU A 39 5.01 -21.58 -11.75
CA GLU A 39 5.84 -22.45 -12.58
C GLU A 39 5.08 -23.72 -12.97
N PRO A 40 5.02 -24.08 -14.27
CA PRO A 40 4.38 -25.30 -14.70
C PRO A 40 5.18 -26.50 -14.19
N THR A 41 4.52 -27.43 -13.49
CA THR A 41 5.22 -28.63 -13.02
C THR A 41 5.62 -29.50 -14.21
N LEU A 42 6.79 -30.16 -14.12
CA LEU A 42 7.28 -31.08 -15.15
C LEU A 42 6.30 -32.24 -15.42
N LYS A 43 5.49 -32.62 -14.42
CA LYS A 43 4.52 -33.72 -14.53
C LYS A 43 3.24 -33.34 -15.26
N THR A 44 2.65 -32.17 -14.95
CA THR A 44 1.33 -31.81 -15.48
C THR A 44 1.37 -30.76 -16.59
N ARG A 45 2.52 -30.08 -16.78
CA ARG A 45 2.68 -28.89 -17.65
C ARG A 45 1.64 -27.79 -17.40
N LYS A 46 0.94 -27.84 -16.27
CA LYS A 46 -0.09 -26.89 -15.85
C LYS A 46 0.45 -26.04 -14.71
N ARG A 47 0.07 -24.76 -14.72
CA ARG A 47 0.34 -23.82 -13.62
C ARG A 47 -0.72 -24.00 -12.54
N GLU A 48 -0.31 -24.08 -11.28
CA GLU A 48 -1.24 -24.05 -10.16
C GLU A 48 -1.52 -22.59 -9.78
N ARG A 49 -2.79 -22.24 -9.56
CA ARG A 49 -3.12 -20.87 -9.14
C ARG A 49 -3.07 -20.78 -7.62
N PHE A 50 -2.05 -20.12 -7.08
CA PHE A 50 -2.01 -19.73 -5.67
C PHE A 50 -2.49 -18.29 -5.53
N ALA A 51 -3.51 -18.07 -4.69
CA ALA A 51 -4.16 -16.76 -4.46
C ALA A 51 -4.46 -16.02 -5.79
N PRO A 52 -5.47 -16.45 -6.58
CA PRO A 52 -5.73 -15.88 -7.91
C PRO A 52 -6.02 -14.37 -7.89
N GLY A 53 -6.53 -13.82 -6.79
CA GLY A 53 -6.71 -12.38 -6.58
C GLY A 53 -5.42 -11.61 -6.22
N GLY A 54 -4.30 -12.31 -6.05
CA GLY A 54 -3.03 -11.79 -5.58
C GLY A 54 -3.06 -11.27 -4.15
N GLN A 55 -2.09 -10.42 -3.82
CA GLN A 55 -1.99 -9.80 -2.50
C GLN A 55 -2.54 -8.37 -2.52
N SER A 56 -3.29 -8.00 -1.49
CA SER A 56 -3.71 -6.62 -1.26
C SER A 56 -3.33 -6.16 0.14
N THR A 57 -3.31 -4.84 0.30
CA THR A 57 -3.04 -4.16 1.57
C THR A 57 -3.88 -2.90 1.71
N GLN A 58 -3.84 -2.29 2.89
CA GLN A 58 -4.49 -1.02 3.16
C GLN A 58 -3.48 -0.03 3.78
N MET A 59 -3.68 1.25 3.49
CA MET A 59 -2.97 2.38 4.07
C MET A 59 -3.96 3.45 4.53
N ILE A 60 -3.77 3.90 5.76
CA ILE A 60 -4.53 4.95 6.40
C ILE A 60 -3.89 6.28 6.06
N ILE A 61 -4.69 7.20 5.51
CA ILE A 61 -4.26 8.50 5.02
C ILE A 61 -4.57 9.56 6.05
N GLY A 62 -3.64 10.47 6.29
CA GLY A 62 -3.84 11.61 7.19
C GLY A 62 -3.76 11.30 8.68
N ALA A 63 -3.32 10.09 9.07
CA ALA A 63 -2.96 9.78 10.45
C ALA A 63 -1.59 10.38 10.85
N ASP A 64 -0.74 10.71 9.87
CA ASP A 64 0.51 11.42 10.05
C ASP A 64 0.74 12.47 8.94
N LYS A 65 1.93 13.08 8.94
CA LYS A 65 2.32 14.14 8.00
C LYS A 65 2.83 13.60 6.65
N THR A 66 2.65 12.31 6.34
CA THR A 66 3.12 11.77 5.05
C THR A 66 2.42 12.51 3.90
N SER A 67 3.19 12.98 2.92
CA SER A 67 2.70 13.63 1.70
C SER A 67 2.09 12.62 0.71
N ASP A 68 1.38 13.12 -0.30
CA ASP A 68 0.83 12.27 -1.37
C ASP A 68 1.96 11.59 -2.16
N ASP A 69 3.06 12.31 -2.41
CA ASP A 69 4.35 11.77 -2.89
C ASP A 69 4.80 10.53 -2.09
N GLY A 70 4.95 10.66 -0.77
CA GLY A 70 5.43 9.58 0.09
C GLY A 70 4.50 8.36 0.09
N ILE A 71 3.18 8.60 0.03
CA ILE A 71 2.18 7.53 -0.07
C ILE A 71 2.31 6.80 -1.40
N LEU A 72 2.34 7.52 -2.52
CA LEU A 72 2.44 6.94 -3.86
C LEU A 72 3.78 6.24 -4.08
N HIS A 73 4.87 6.77 -3.53
CA HIS A 73 6.17 6.13 -3.54
C HIS A 73 6.13 4.78 -2.80
N THR A 74 5.47 4.75 -1.64
CA THR A 74 5.27 3.51 -0.87
C THR A 74 4.44 2.51 -1.66
N SER A 75 3.35 2.95 -2.30
CA SER A 75 2.54 2.08 -3.17
C SER A 75 3.34 1.52 -4.34
N ALA A 76 4.11 2.35 -5.05
CA ALA A 76 4.98 1.92 -6.13
C ALA A 76 5.96 0.83 -5.68
N ARG A 77 6.61 1.04 -4.53
CA ARG A 77 7.51 0.05 -3.92
C ARG A 77 6.77 -1.25 -3.60
N LEU A 78 5.58 -1.17 -3.02
CA LEU A 78 4.80 -2.36 -2.67
C LEU A 78 4.37 -3.16 -3.90
N TYR A 79 3.99 -2.49 -4.98
CA TYR A 79 3.68 -3.12 -6.26
C TYR A 79 4.91 -3.83 -6.85
N GLY A 80 6.05 -3.14 -6.93
CA GLY A 80 7.28 -3.71 -7.51
C GLY A 80 7.88 -4.84 -6.66
N SER A 81 8.04 -4.63 -5.36
CA SER A 81 8.74 -5.60 -4.48
C SER A 81 7.90 -6.83 -4.13
N TYR A 82 6.57 -6.68 -4.02
CA TYR A 82 5.68 -7.75 -3.51
C TYR A 82 4.60 -8.20 -4.48
N HIS A 83 4.58 -7.67 -5.71
CA HIS A 83 3.55 -7.99 -6.70
C HIS A 83 2.13 -7.81 -6.16
N LEU A 84 1.93 -6.76 -5.35
CA LEU A 84 0.59 -6.43 -4.88
C LEU A 84 -0.33 -6.21 -6.08
N ARG A 85 -1.60 -6.62 -5.93
CA ARG A 85 -2.63 -6.33 -6.91
C ARG A 85 -3.30 -5.01 -6.66
N ARG A 86 -3.43 -4.60 -5.40
CA ARG A 86 -4.09 -3.35 -5.01
C ARG A 86 -3.65 -2.89 -3.63
N VAL A 87 -3.51 -1.58 -3.48
CA VAL A 87 -3.48 -0.85 -2.22
C VAL A 87 -4.83 -0.17 -2.04
N TYR A 88 -5.43 -0.30 -0.85
CA TYR A 88 -6.62 0.46 -0.45
C TYR A 88 -6.20 1.64 0.40
N TYR A 89 -6.61 2.84 0.02
CA TYR A 89 -6.45 4.06 0.80
C TYR A 89 -7.73 4.31 1.59
N SER A 90 -7.60 4.69 2.85
CA SER A 90 -8.73 5.08 3.69
C SER A 90 -8.34 6.27 4.55
N ALA A 91 -9.11 7.35 4.48
CA ALA A 91 -8.92 8.50 5.35
C ALA A 91 -9.01 8.11 6.83
N PHE A 92 -8.06 8.59 7.65
CA PHE A 92 -8.13 8.48 9.10
C PHE A 92 -9.43 9.11 9.61
N SER A 93 -10.16 8.39 10.45
CA SER A 93 -11.37 8.88 11.11
C SER A 93 -11.13 8.87 12.62
N PRO A 94 -11.01 10.04 13.28
CA PRO A 94 -10.85 10.09 14.72
C PRO A 94 -12.10 9.53 15.42
N ILE A 95 -11.87 8.77 16.49
CA ILE A 95 -12.91 8.27 17.39
C ILE A 95 -12.86 9.15 18.64
N PRO A 96 -14.01 9.54 19.24
CA PRO A 96 -14.00 10.19 20.55
C PRO A 96 -13.17 9.34 21.54
N ASP A 97 -12.24 9.95 22.28
CA ASP A 97 -11.21 9.31 23.12
C ASP A 97 -10.00 8.69 22.40
N SER A 98 -9.69 9.10 21.16
CA SER A 98 -8.45 8.70 20.50
C SER A 98 -7.19 9.18 21.25
N SER A 99 -6.13 8.36 21.26
CA SER A 99 -4.80 8.71 21.76
C SER A 99 -4.38 10.12 21.32
N SER A 100 -3.79 10.91 22.22
CA SER A 100 -3.30 12.28 21.96
C SER A 100 -2.25 12.37 20.85
N SER A 101 -1.69 11.22 20.44
CA SER A 101 -0.74 11.10 19.34
C SER A 101 -1.37 11.14 17.94
N LEU A 102 -2.70 11.06 17.84
CA LEU A 102 -3.43 11.04 16.57
C LEU A 102 -4.05 12.40 16.23
N PRO A 103 -4.10 12.78 14.94
CA PRO A 103 -4.66 14.06 14.53
C PRO A 103 -6.17 14.11 14.80
N LEU A 104 -6.62 15.20 15.42
CA LEU A 104 -8.04 15.41 15.74
C LEU A 104 -8.88 15.80 14.53
N LEU A 105 -8.26 16.22 13.42
CA LEU A 105 -8.96 16.60 12.20
C LEU A 105 -8.93 15.47 11.16
N LYS A 106 -10.11 15.17 10.62
CA LYS A 106 -10.27 14.28 9.46
C LYS A 106 -9.58 14.91 8.24
N PRO A 107 -8.77 14.15 7.47
CA PRO A 107 -8.16 14.67 6.25
C PRO A 107 -9.24 14.99 5.20
N PRO A 108 -8.97 15.88 4.24
CA PRO A 108 -9.93 16.21 3.18
C PRO A 108 -10.33 14.95 2.39
N LEU A 109 -11.64 14.72 2.20
CA LEU A 109 -12.14 13.55 1.45
C LEU A 109 -11.55 13.46 0.04
N MET A 110 -11.29 14.61 -0.59
CA MET A 110 -10.68 14.68 -1.91
C MET A 110 -9.28 14.06 -1.96
N ARG A 111 -8.54 14.06 -0.85
CA ARG A 111 -7.19 13.50 -0.78
C ARG A 111 -7.18 12.00 -1.06
N GLU A 112 -8.10 11.25 -0.44
CA GLU A 112 -8.26 9.81 -0.68
C GLU A 112 -8.61 9.53 -2.15
N HIS A 113 -9.53 10.29 -2.73
CA HIS A 113 -9.91 10.13 -4.13
C HIS A 113 -8.75 10.38 -5.11
N ARG A 114 -7.96 11.44 -4.89
CA ARG A 114 -6.78 11.74 -5.73
C ARG A 114 -5.74 10.62 -5.65
N LEU A 115 -5.51 10.06 -4.48
CA LEU A 115 -4.59 8.92 -4.32
C LEU A 115 -5.07 7.70 -5.10
N TYR A 116 -6.37 7.40 -5.10
CA TYR A 116 -6.92 6.34 -5.96
C TYR A 116 -6.78 6.63 -7.46
N GLN A 117 -6.97 7.89 -7.89
CA GLN A 117 -6.79 8.29 -9.29
C GLN A 117 -5.33 8.13 -9.73
N ALA A 118 -4.39 8.60 -8.91
CA ALA A 118 -2.95 8.43 -9.13
C ALA A 118 -2.53 6.95 -9.16
N ASP A 119 -2.98 6.14 -8.20
CA ASP A 119 -2.74 4.70 -8.16
C ASP A 119 -3.24 3.99 -9.42
N TRP A 120 -4.40 4.42 -9.94
CA TRP A 120 -4.99 3.86 -11.14
C TRP A 120 -4.12 4.13 -12.38
N LEU A 121 -3.64 5.37 -12.53
CA LEU A 121 -2.71 5.74 -13.61
C LEU A 121 -1.40 4.94 -13.51
N MET A 122 -0.85 4.78 -12.31
CA MET A 122 0.37 3.99 -12.13
C MET A 122 0.19 2.52 -12.55
N ARG A 123 -0.93 1.90 -12.17
CA ARG A 123 -1.11 0.44 -12.34
C ARG A 123 -1.58 0.03 -13.72
N PHE A 124 -2.41 0.84 -14.36
CA PHE A 124 -3.06 0.46 -15.61
C PHE A 124 -2.51 1.22 -16.82
N TYR A 125 -1.92 2.39 -16.59
CA TYR A 125 -1.33 3.21 -17.66
C TYR A 125 0.20 3.29 -17.58
N GLY A 126 0.81 2.72 -16.55
CA GLY A 126 2.26 2.60 -16.45
C GLY A 126 2.98 3.89 -16.07
N PHE A 127 2.27 4.92 -15.62
CA PHE A 127 2.88 6.16 -15.12
C PHE A 127 3.74 5.86 -13.88
N SER A 128 4.92 6.47 -13.81
CA SER A 128 5.72 6.50 -12.60
C SER A 128 5.19 7.55 -11.63
N GLN A 129 5.48 7.37 -10.34
CA GLN A 129 5.08 8.32 -9.30
C GLN A 129 5.60 9.76 -9.57
N PRO A 130 6.85 9.98 -10.03
CA PRO A 130 7.31 11.32 -10.39
C PRO A 130 6.52 11.96 -11.55
N GLU A 131 6.10 11.17 -12.54
CA GLU A 131 5.28 11.69 -13.66
C GLU A 131 3.88 12.11 -13.20
N ILE A 132 3.29 11.39 -12.25
CA ILE A 132 2.00 11.76 -11.65
C ILE A 132 2.10 13.11 -10.95
N LEU A 133 3.18 13.35 -10.20
CA LEU A 133 3.37 14.60 -9.47
C LEU A 133 3.72 15.77 -10.39
N ALA A 134 4.44 15.53 -11.48
CA ALA A 134 4.78 16.59 -12.44
C ALA A 134 3.55 17.26 -13.07
N GLY A 135 2.42 16.55 -13.14
CA GLY A 135 1.14 17.09 -13.61
C GLY A 135 0.29 17.78 -12.53
N SER A 136 0.70 17.74 -11.26
CA SER A 136 0.01 18.37 -10.13
C SER A 136 0.75 19.63 -9.71
N SER A 137 0.08 20.79 -9.75
CA SER A 137 0.65 22.04 -9.24
C SER A 137 0.83 22.06 -7.71
N ASP A 138 0.22 21.11 -7.00
CA ASP A 138 0.01 21.21 -5.54
C ASP A 138 0.75 20.15 -4.70
N GLY A 139 1.52 19.25 -5.32
CA GLY A 139 2.29 18.21 -4.61
C GLY A 139 1.48 17.05 -4.04
#